data_AF-A0A8D8YJE6-F1
#
_entry.id   AF-A0A8D8YJE6-F1
#
_cell.length_a   1.000
_cell.length_b   1.000
_cell.length_c   1.000
_cell.angle_alpha   90.00
_cell.angle_beta   90.00
_cell.angle_gamma   90.00
#
_symmetry.space_group_name_H-M   'P 1'
#
loop_
_entity.id
_entity.type
_entity.pdbx_description
1 polymer ?
#
loop_
_entity_poly.entity_id
_entity_poly.type
_entity_poly.pdbx_seq_one_letter_code
_entity_poly.pdbx_strand_id
1 'polypeptide(L)'
;MGTVSLGTIIELGYTEKEARFGLRGAYGNVGEAVELINKRREEKKEAKKKNMEDKKNKKLGYCADGKQYVRSDYVDTLVQMGFIRSIVIEALRESNNVMSSAVNLLETKAEELSSRSMQPGTSRGVETDSSKTRNGLSPELLEQISSLGFDARMVEHALKKNNFNLEKSVEELLNCDGILEGVNLDELPLADLLPSKQHREQDEEDGALARLTDDIRDSASKDYFDLDFDLEETFLVKYKSLMNNN
;
A
#
# COMPACT_ATOMS: atom_id res chain seq x y z
N MET A 1 -34.87 28.73 21.05
CA MET A 1 -35.43 27.36 21.25
C MET A 1 -34.43 26.24 20.95
N GLY A 2 -33.22 26.49 20.44
CA GLY A 2 -32.28 25.41 20.05
C GLY A 2 -31.57 24.65 21.18
N THR A 3 -31.55 25.18 22.41
CA THR A 3 -30.80 24.58 23.53
C THR A 3 -31.49 23.37 24.17
N VAL A 4 -32.84 23.34 24.17
CA VAL A 4 -33.62 22.26 24.81
C VAL A 4 -33.57 20.96 24.00
N SER A 5 -33.52 21.06 22.67
CA SER A 5 -33.43 19.90 21.77
C SER A 5 -32.01 19.31 21.72
N LEU A 6 -30.97 20.10 22.00
CA LEU A 6 -29.58 19.64 22.05
C LEU A 6 -29.32 18.83 23.33
N GLY A 7 -29.77 19.34 24.48
CA GLY A 7 -29.62 18.67 25.78
C GLY A 7 -30.26 17.28 25.78
N THR A 8 -31.45 17.13 25.22
CA THR A 8 -32.15 15.83 25.15
C THR A 8 -31.40 14.78 24.34
N ILE A 9 -30.78 15.14 23.22
CA ILE A 9 -29.98 14.19 22.42
C ILE A 9 -28.66 13.85 23.12
N ILE A 10 -28.04 14.79 23.82
CA ILE A 10 -26.84 14.53 24.63
C ILE A 10 -27.16 13.59 25.80
N GLU A 11 -28.30 13.78 26.48
CA GLU A 11 -28.79 12.91 27.55
C GLU A 11 -29.04 11.46 27.08
N LEU A 12 -29.43 11.28 25.81
CA LEU A 12 -29.54 9.96 25.16
C LEU A 12 -28.18 9.29 24.90
N GLY A 13 -27.06 9.97 25.22
CA GLY A 13 -25.71 9.43 25.14
C GLY A 13 -24.98 9.72 23.82
N TYR A 14 -25.51 10.64 23.01
CA TYR A 14 -24.82 11.10 21.80
C TYR A 14 -23.84 12.23 22.12
N THR A 15 -22.78 12.33 21.33
CA THR A 15 -21.84 13.44 21.47
C THR A 15 -22.48 14.75 21.03
N GLU A 16 -22.03 15.87 21.60
CA GLU A 16 -22.55 17.21 21.22
C GLU A 16 -22.45 17.47 19.71
N LYS A 17 -21.36 16.99 19.07
CA LYS A 17 -21.15 17.06 17.63
C LYS A 17 -22.20 16.27 16.83
N GLU A 18 -22.46 15.03 17.25
CA GLU A 18 -23.50 14.19 16.63
C GLU A 18 -24.88 14.83 16.81
N ALA A 19 -25.17 15.37 17.99
CA ALA A 19 -26.43 16.02 18.30
C ALA A 19 -26.67 17.25 17.41
N ARG A 20 -25.67 18.11 17.24
CA ARG A 20 -25.73 19.27 16.34
C ARG A 20 -25.91 18.86 14.88
N PHE A 21 -25.15 17.86 14.42
CA PHE A 21 -25.29 17.31 13.07
C PHE A 21 -26.71 16.79 12.82
N GLY A 22 -27.24 15.97 13.73
CA GLY A 22 -28.58 15.40 13.64
C GLY A 22 -29.66 16.49 13.62
N LEU A 23 -29.58 17.47 14.53
CA LEU A 23 -30.55 18.56 14.60
C LEU A 23 -30.51 19.48 13.38
N ARG A 24 -29.33 19.71 12.81
CA ARG A 24 -29.17 20.48 11.56
C ARG A 24 -29.82 19.75 10.38
N GLY A 25 -29.63 18.43 10.29
CA GLY A 25 -30.23 17.60 9.24
C GLY A 25 -31.75 17.43 9.39
N ALA A 26 -32.26 17.42 10.62
CA ALA A 26 -33.66 17.21 10.97
C ALA A 26 -34.44 18.51 11.27
N TYR A 27 -33.87 19.68 10.95
CA TYR A 27 -34.49 21.00 11.19
C TYR A 27 -35.04 21.19 12.62
N GLY A 28 -34.32 20.67 13.63
CA GLY A 28 -34.68 20.79 15.05
C GLY A 28 -35.63 19.71 15.58
N ASN A 29 -36.02 18.72 14.77
CA ASN A 29 -36.80 17.58 15.23
C ASN A 29 -35.89 16.53 15.90
N VAL A 30 -36.14 16.26 17.18
CA VAL A 30 -35.32 15.33 17.99
C VAL A 30 -35.43 13.88 17.49
N GLY A 31 -36.63 13.43 17.07
CA GLY A 31 -36.83 12.04 16.65
C GLY A 31 -36.07 11.71 15.36
N GLU A 32 -36.24 12.56 14.34
CA GLU A 32 -35.55 12.42 13.06
C GLU A 32 -34.02 12.65 13.20
N ALA A 33 -33.60 13.54 14.11
CA ALA A 33 -32.19 13.73 14.42
C ALA A 33 -31.53 12.45 14.94
N VAL A 34 -32.20 11.72 15.84
CA VAL A 34 -31.69 10.44 16.39
C VAL A 34 -31.56 9.38 15.29
N GLU A 35 -32.52 9.28 14.38
CA GLU A 35 -32.46 8.35 13.25
C GLU A 35 -31.27 8.66 12.32
N LEU A 36 -31.06 9.93 11.99
CA LEU A 36 -29.95 10.38 11.16
C LEU A 36 -28.59 10.10 11.81
N ILE A 37 -28.46 10.33 13.12
CA ILE A 37 -27.24 10.04 13.87
C ILE A 37 -26.95 8.54 13.86
N ASN A 38 -27.96 7.70 14.09
CA ASN A 38 -27.82 6.25 14.08
C ASN A 38 -27.39 5.73 12.71
N LYS A 39 -28.05 6.20 11.64
CA LYS A 39 -27.69 5.85 10.26
C LYS A 39 -26.22 6.20 9.96
N ARG A 40 -25.78 7.40 10.33
CA ARG A 40 -24.39 7.82 10.12
C ARG A 40 -23.40 6.99 10.92
N ARG A 41 -23.75 6.61 12.15
CA ARG A 41 -22.91 5.75 12.99
C ARG A 41 -22.76 4.35 12.38
N GLU A 42 -23.84 3.81 11.83
CA GLU A 42 -23.84 2.54 11.10
C GLU A 42 -22.99 2.61 9.83
N GLU A 43 -23.21 3.62 8.98
CA GLU A 43 -22.39 3.87 7.78
C GLU A 43 -20.89 3.97 8.11
N LYS A 44 -20.54 4.73 9.17
CA LYS A 44 -19.14 4.86 9.61
C LYS A 44 -18.56 3.55 10.13
N LYS A 45 -19.38 2.73 10.81
CA LYS A 45 -18.97 1.40 11.29
C LYS A 45 -18.76 0.44 10.13
N GLU A 46 -19.64 0.43 9.14
CA GLU A 46 -19.51 -0.38 7.93
C GLU A 46 -18.31 0.03 7.09
N ALA A 47 -18.10 1.33 6.86
CA ALA A 47 -16.94 1.84 6.13
C ALA A 47 -15.62 1.44 6.81
N LYS A 48 -15.56 1.56 8.15
CA LYS A 48 -14.40 1.08 8.92
C LYS A 48 -14.19 -0.43 8.79
N LYS A 49 -15.26 -1.22 8.84
CA LYS A 49 -15.19 -2.68 8.68
C LYS A 49 -14.64 -3.05 7.29
N LYS A 50 -15.19 -2.45 6.23
CA LYS A 50 -14.74 -2.65 4.83
C LYS A 50 -13.26 -2.27 4.66
N ASN A 51 -12.84 -1.10 5.14
CA ASN A 51 -11.44 -0.69 5.05
C ASN A 51 -10.49 -1.63 5.80
N MET A 52 -10.90 -2.11 6.99
CA MET A 52 -10.12 -3.11 7.73
C MET A 52 -10.03 -4.45 7.00
N GLU A 53 -11.10 -4.88 6.35
CA GLU A 53 -11.15 -6.10 5.54
C GLU A 53 -10.26 -5.98 4.29
N ASP A 54 -10.35 -4.86 3.57
CA ASP A 54 -9.50 -4.56 2.42
C ASP A 54 -8.02 -4.53 2.80
N LYS A 55 -7.68 -3.96 3.97
CA LYS A 55 -6.32 -3.99 4.51
C LYS A 55 -5.85 -5.41 4.80
N LYS A 56 -6.72 -6.29 5.29
CA LYS A 56 -6.37 -7.72 5.50
C LYS A 56 -6.16 -8.43 4.18
N ASN A 57 -7.07 -8.25 3.22
CA ASN A 57 -6.99 -8.87 1.89
C ASN A 57 -5.71 -8.43 1.14
N LYS A 58 -5.36 -7.15 1.25
CA LYS A 58 -4.10 -6.61 0.69
C LYS A 58 -2.85 -7.29 1.27
N LYS A 59 -2.83 -7.62 2.56
CA LYS A 59 -1.70 -8.32 3.20
C LYS A 59 -1.51 -9.75 2.70
N LEU A 60 -2.58 -10.38 2.22
CA LEU A 60 -2.53 -11.74 1.67
C LEU A 60 -2.06 -11.75 0.20
N GLY A 61 -2.15 -10.59 -0.47
CA GLY A 61 -1.70 -10.39 -1.84
C GLY A 61 -2.74 -10.83 -2.88
N TYR A 62 -2.34 -10.78 -4.15
CA TYR A 62 -3.20 -11.09 -5.28
C TYR A 62 -3.29 -12.59 -5.55
N CYS A 63 -4.42 -13.02 -6.11
CA CYS A 63 -4.59 -14.33 -6.71
C CYS A 63 -3.81 -14.46 -8.03
N ALA A 64 -3.72 -15.68 -8.57
CA ALA A 64 -3.01 -15.99 -9.81
C ALA A 64 -3.51 -15.16 -11.01
N ASP A 65 -4.79 -14.76 -11.02
CA ASP A 65 -5.35 -13.87 -12.06
C ASP A 65 -4.82 -12.43 -12.01
N GLY A 66 -4.19 -12.01 -10.92
CA GLY A 66 -3.71 -10.63 -10.71
C GLY A 66 -4.81 -9.56 -10.55
N LYS A 67 -6.08 -9.93 -10.67
CA LYS A 67 -7.23 -9.01 -10.60
C LYS A 67 -7.89 -8.93 -9.21
N GLN A 68 -7.85 -10.02 -8.46
CA GLN A 68 -8.54 -10.16 -7.17
C GLN A 68 -7.53 -10.40 -6.06
N TYR A 69 -7.77 -9.82 -4.89
CA TYR A 69 -7.03 -10.15 -3.67
C TYR A 69 -7.53 -11.46 -3.09
N VAL A 70 -6.65 -12.16 -2.39
CA VAL A 70 -7.05 -13.34 -1.59
C VAL A 70 -7.97 -12.88 -0.46
N ARG A 71 -9.15 -13.50 -0.36
CA ARG A 71 -10.14 -13.15 0.68
C ARG A 71 -9.73 -13.73 2.04
N SER A 72 -9.63 -12.87 3.05
CA SER A 72 -9.31 -13.28 4.42
C SER A 72 -10.33 -14.23 5.01
N ASP A 73 -11.62 -14.05 4.70
CA ASP A 73 -12.70 -14.92 5.20
C ASP A 73 -12.52 -16.38 4.74
N TYR A 74 -12.07 -16.57 3.50
CA TYR A 74 -11.78 -17.90 2.95
C TYR A 74 -10.55 -18.51 3.61
N VAL A 75 -9.52 -17.71 3.87
CA VAL A 75 -8.37 -18.19 4.64
C VAL A 75 -8.81 -18.64 6.04
N ASP A 76 -9.59 -17.83 6.74
CA ASP A 76 -9.99 -18.11 8.12
C ASP A 76 -10.90 -19.34 8.22
N THR A 77 -11.81 -19.55 7.27
CA THR A 77 -12.65 -20.76 7.20
C THR A 77 -11.85 -22.04 6.95
N LEU A 78 -10.88 -22.04 6.02
CA LEU A 78 -10.04 -23.21 5.76
C LEU A 78 -9.07 -23.50 6.91
N VAL A 79 -8.57 -22.45 7.58
CA VAL A 79 -7.79 -22.61 8.80
C VAL A 79 -8.64 -23.23 9.92
N GLN A 80 -9.91 -22.84 10.03
CA GLN A 80 -10.84 -23.44 10.99
C GLN A 80 -11.14 -24.92 10.68
N MET A 81 -11.06 -25.34 9.42
CA MET A 81 -11.14 -26.76 9.01
C MET A 81 -9.88 -27.57 9.38
N GLY A 82 -8.81 -26.92 9.84
CA GLY A 82 -7.57 -27.58 10.29
C GLY A 82 -6.41 -27.48 9.30
N PHE A 83 -6.56 -26.75 8.19
CA PHE A 83 -5.46 -26.55 7.24
C PHE A 83 -4.49 -25.46 7.71
N ILE A 84 -3.22 -25.61 7.34
CA ILE A 84 -2.17 -24.64 7.71
C ILE A 84 -2.37 -23.34 6.93
N ARG A 85 -2.39 -22.20 7.64
CA ARG A 85 -2.68 -20.87 7.07
C ARG A 85 -1.84 -20.52 5.85
N SER A 86 -0.55 -20.85 5.85
CA SER A 86 0.36 -20.50 4.76
C SER A 86 0.08 -21.29 3.48
N ILE A 87 -0.23 -22.59 3.60
CA ILE A 87 -0.61 -23.46 2.48
C ILE A 87 -1.98 -23.04 1.92
N VAL A 88 -2.92 -22.68 2.80
CA VAL A 88 -4.25 -22.17 2.43
C VAL A 88 -4.16 -20.91 1.58
N ILE A 89 -3.28 -19.98 1.93
CA ILE A 89 -3.09 -18.75 1.14
C ILE A 89 -2.61 -19.09 -0.27
N GLU A 90 -1.63 -19.99 -0.42
CA GLU A 90 -1.15 -20.41 -1.74
C GLU A 90 -2.20 -21.18 -2.54
N ALA A 91 -2.96 -22.07 -1.89
CA ALA A 91 -4.07 -22.77 -2.54
C ALA A 91 -5.16 -21.80 -3.04
N LEU A 92 -5.52 -20.78 -2.24
CA LEU A 92 -6.49 -19.76 -2.63
C LEU A 92 -5.98 -18.79 -3.69
N ARG A 93 -4.66 -18.57 -3.73
CA ARG A 93 -4.01 -17.83 -4.83
C ARG A 93 -4.15 -18.58 -6.13
N GLU A 94 -3.84 -19.88 -6.14
CA GLU A 94 -3.92 -20.71 -7.34
C GLU A 94 -5.37 -21.00 -7.76
N SER A 95 -6.29 -21.11 -6.81
CA SER A 95 -7.70 -21.35 -7.09
C SER A 95 -8.52 -20.09 -7.38
N ASN A 96 -7.91 -18.90 -7.38
CA ASN A 96 -8.59 -17.62 -7.57
C ASN A 96 -9.82 -17.43 -6.67
N ASN A 97 -9.64 -17.67 -5.36
CA ASN A 97 -10.72 -17.59 -4.35
C ASN A 97 -11.88 -18.57 -4.55
N VAL A 98 -11.74 -19.63 -5.35
CA VAL A 98 -12.75 -20.69 -5.45
C VAL A 98 -12.50 -21.73 -4.36
N MET A 99 -13.43 -21.85 -3.41
CA MET A 99 -13.24 -22.72 -2.23
C MET A 99 -13.18 -24.21 -2.55
N SER A 100 -14.07 -24.72 -3.40
CA SER A 100 -14.06 -26.13 -3.79
C SER A 100 -12.73 -26.52 -4.45
N SER A 101 -12.25 -25.68 -5.35
CA SER A 101 -10.94 -25.85 -6.00
C SER A 101 -9.78 -25.73 -5.01
N ALA A 102 -9.85 -24.81 -4.05
CA ALA A 102 -8.83 -24.66 -3.01
C ALA A 102 -8.72 -25.91 -2.13
N VAL A 103 -9.86 -26.48 -1.70
CA VAL A 103 -9.89 -27.71 -0.90
C VAL A 103 -9.30 -28.89 -1.70
N ASN A 104 -9.68 -29.05 -2.97
CA ASN A 104 -9.11 -30.09 -3.81
C ASN A 104 -7.59 -29.95 -3.97
N LEU A 105 -7.08 -28.71 -4.12
CA LEU A 105 -5.64 -28.45 -4.18
C LEU A 105 -4.94 -28.73 -2.85
N LEU A 106 -5.58 -28.40 -1.73
CA LEU A 106 -5.07 -28.69 -0.40
C LEU A 106 -5.00 -30.19 -0.13
N GLU A 107 -5.95 -30.98 -0.62
CA GLU A 107 -5.96 -32.44 -0.44
C GLU A 107 -5.00 -33.16 -1.39
N THR A 108 -4.89 -32.71 -2.65
CA THR A 108 -4.09 -33.40 -3.68
C THR A 108 -2.64 -32.96 -3.76
N LYS A 109 -2.34 -31.69 -3.43
CA LYS A 109 -1.03 -31.05 -3.63
C LYS A 109 -0.49 -30.36 -2.38
N ALA A 110 -0.87 -30.84 -1.19
CA ALA A 110 -0.42 -30.28 0.09
C ALA A 110 1.12 -30.12 0.17
N GLU A 111 1.88 -31.12 -0.28
CA GLU A 111 3.35 -31.13 -0.16
C GLU A 111 4.02 -30.14 -1.13
N GLU A 112 3.51 -30.03 -2.36
CA GLU A 112 4.00 -29.06 -3.35
C GLU A 112 3.75 -27.62 -2.88
N LEU A 113 2.56 -27.35 -2.34
CA LEU A 113 2.19 -26.05 -1.78
C LEU A 113 2.99 -25.71 -0.51
N SER A 114 3.28 -26.70 0.33
CA SER A 114 4.13 -26.54 1.52
C SER A 114 5.56 -26.12 1.15
N SER A 115 6.14 -26.77 0.14
CA SER A 115 7.48 -26.42 -0.36
C SER A 115 7.55 -24.99 -0.90
N ARG A 116 6.47 -24.52 -1.56
CA ARG A 116 6.36 -23.17 -2.11
C ARG A 116 6.08 -22.12 -1.04
N SER A 117 5.29 -22.46 -0.02
CA SER A 117 5.07 -21.64 1.18
C SER A 117 6.35 -21.44 2.00
N MET A 118 7.29 -22.39 1.96
CA MET A 118 8.56 -22.33 2.70
C MET A 118 9.65 -21.54 1.96
N GLN A 119 9.42 -21.13 0.70
CA GLN A 119 10.28 -20.17 0.02
C GLN A 119 9.79 -18.74 0.30
N PRO A 120 10.51 -17.93 1.09
CA PRO A 120 10.07 -16.58 1.47
C PRO A 120 10.11 -15.54 0.32
N GLY A 121 10.05 -15.96 -0.94
CA GLY A 121 10.41 -15.09 -2.07
C GLY A 121 9.65 -15.29 -3.38
N THR A 122 8.57 -16.09 -3.44
CA THR A 122 7.82 -16.27 -4.70
C THR A 122 6.41 -15.69 -4.65
N SER A 123 6.30 -14.39 -4.36
CA SER A 123 5.25 -13.56 -4.94
C SER A 123 5.38 -13.62 -6.46
N ARG A 124 4.68 -14.58 -7.08
CA ARG A 124 4.59 -14.76 -8.53
C ARG A 124 3.58 -13.74 -9.09
N GLY A 125 3.93 -12.47 -8.94
CA GLY A 125 3.14 -11.31 -9.34
C GLY A 125 3.90 -10.05 -8.97
N VAL A 126 4.41 -9.37 -9.99
CA VAL A 126 5.20 -8.14 -10.00
C VAL A 126 6.71 -8.34 -9.79
N GLU A 127 7.37 -8.37 -10.93
CA GLU A 127 8.77 -8.10 -11.14
C GLU A 127 9.09 -6.63 -10.78
N THR A 128 9.16 -6.31 -9.49
CA THR A 128 9.77 -5.05 -9.01
C THR A 128 10.36 -5.27 -7.63
N ASP A 129 11.41 -6.08 -7.58
CA ASP A 129 12.49 -5.92 -6.60
C ASP A 129 13.76 -6.46 -7.27
N SER A 130 14.20 -5.74 -8.29
CA SER A 130 15.49 -5.93 -8.96
C SER A 130 16.42 -4.76 -8.65
N SER A 131 16.50 -4.34 -7.39
CA SER A 131 17.52 -3.38 -6.93
C SER A 131 18.18 -3.77 -5.61
N LYS A 132 17.92 -4.97 -5.09
CA LYS A 132 18.84 -5.65 -4.18
C LYS A 132 19.31 -6.93 -4.86
N THR A 133 20.57 -6.91 -5.29
CA THR A 133 21.38 -8.07 -5.72
C THR A 133 20.94 -8.80 -7.00
N ARG A 134 20.96 -8.13 -8.16
CA ARG A 134 21.12 -8.84 -9.46
C ARG A 134 22.57 -9.15 -9.81
N ASN A 135 23.52 -8.49 -9.18
CA ASN A 135 24.92 -8.84 -9.24
C ASN A 135 25.39 -9.03 -7.80
N GLY A 136 25.96 -10.18 -7.43
CA GLY A 136 26.60 -10.43 -6.14
C GLY A 136 27.88 -9.60 -5.91
N LEU A 137 27.89 -8.35 -6.39
CA LEU A 137 28.97 -7.39 -6.22
C LEU A 137 28.89 -6.86 -4.79
N SER A 138 29.78 -7.34 -3.92
CA SER A 138 30.04 -6.64 -2.67
C SER A 138 30.63 -5.27 -3.01
N PRO A 139 29.99 -4.15 -2.64
CA PRO A 139 30.52 -2.81 -2.92
C PRO A 139 31.88 -2.58 -2.25
N GLU A 140 32.16 -3.32 -1.17
CA GLU A 140 33.43 -3.31 -0.45
C GLU A 140 34.60 -3.82 -1.30
N LEU A 141 34.38 -4.88 -2.11
CA LEU A 141 35.41 -5.43 -3.01
C LEU A 141 35.71 -4.47 -4.17
N LEU A 142 34.68 -3.78 -4.66
CA LEU A 142 34.81 -2.80 -5.73
C LEU A 142 35.56 -1.56 -5.25
N GLU A 143 35.26 -1.09 -4.05
CA GLU A 143 35.97 0.03 -3.41
C GLU A 143 37.44 -0.31 -3.13
N GLN A 144 37.74 -1.53 -2.66
CA GLN A 144 39.10 -1.96 -2.40
C GLN A 144 39.97 -1.99 -3.68
N ILE A 145 39.44 -2.50 -4.80
CA ILE A 145 40.21 -2.51 -6.06
C ILE A 145 40.26 -1.11 -6.69
N SER A 146 39.20 -0.31 -6.56
CA SER A 146 39.21 1.09 -7.02
C SER A 146 40.23 1.94 -6.25
N SER A 147 40.44 1.66 -4.96
CA SER A 147 41.47 2.33 -4.14
C SER A 147 42.91 2.07 -4.61
N LEU A 148 43.14 1.01 -5.39
CA LEU A 148 44.42 0.70 -6.03
C LEU A 148 44.66 1.52 -7.31
N GLY A 149 43.70 2.38 -7.71
CA GLY A 149 43.82 3.29 -8.85
C GLY A 149 43.17 2.79 -10.14
N PHE A 150 42.41 1.69 -10.10
CA PHE A 150 41.70 1.14 -11.26
C PHE A 150 40.30 1.76 -11.43
N ASP A 151 39.84 1.90 -12.67
CA ASP A 151 38.51 2.41 -12.99
C ASP A 151 37.40 1.44 -12.53
N ALA A 152 36.40 1.96 -11.80
CA ALA A 152 35.32 1.19 -11.20
C ALA A 152 34.56 0.33 -12.22
N ARG A 153 34.42 0.82 -13.46
CA ARG A 153 33.74 0.11 -14.55
C ARG A 153 34.52 -1.12 -15.01
N MET A 154 35.84 -1.00 -15.08
CA MET A 154 36.74 -2.09 -15.45
C MET A 154 36.87 -3.12 -14.32
N VAL A 155 36.85 -2.64 -13.07
CA VAL A 155 36.82 -3.48 -11.87
C VAL A 155 35.56 -4.34 -11.83
N GLU A 156 34.39 -3.77 -12.13
CA GLU A 156 33.17 -4.56 -12.23
C GLU A 156 33.27 -5.67 -13.28
N HIS A 157 33.87 -5.37 -14.42
CA HIS A 157 34.00 -6.34 -15.50
C HIS A 157 35.00 -7.45 -15.14
N ALA A 158 36.13 -7.10 -14.53
CA ALA A 158 37.13 -8.06 -14.02
C ALA A 158 36.54 -8.97 -12.93
N LEU A 159 35.74 -8.41 -12.03
CA LEU A 159 35.06 -9.18 -10.97
C LEU A 159 33.98 -10.09 -11.53
N LYS A 160 33.22 -9.63 -12.53
CA LYS A 160 32.23 -10.46 -13.23
C LYS A 160 32.89 -11.61 -13.98
N LYS A 161 34.03 -11.36 -14.63
CA LYS A 161 34.80 -12.38 -15.38
C LYS A 161 35.41 -13.44 -14.46
N ASN A 162 35.91 -13.03 -13.29
CA ASN A 162 36.58 -13.94 -12.34
C ASN A 162 35.70 -14.40 -11.17
N ASN A 163 34.37 -14.39 -11.33
CA ASN A 163 33.41 -14.85 -10.31
C ASN A 163 33.65 -14.22 -8.92
N PHE A 164 33.91 -12.91 -8.87
CA PHE A 164 34.08 -12.10 -7.66
C PHE A 164 35.31 -12.45 -6.79
N ASN A 165 36.35 -13.05 -7.38
CA ASN A 165 37.61 -13.29 -6.68
C ASN A 165 38.56 -12.09 -6.82
N LEU A 166 38.83 -11.39 -5.71
CA LEU A 166 39.63 -10.17 -5.68
C LEU A 166 41.04 -10.36 -6.23
N GLU A 167 41.76 -11.38 -5.76
CA GLU A 167 43.18 -11.59 -6.10
C GLU A 167 43.37 -11.83 -7.60
N LYS A 168 42.49 -12.65 -8.19
CA LYS A 168 42.52 -12.95 -9.63
C LYS A 168 42.10 -11.75 -10.48
N SER A 169 41.10 -10.99 -10.02
CA SER A 169 40.67 -9.76 -10.71
C SER A 169 41.74 -8.68 -10.69
N VAL A 170 42.48 -8.52 -9.58
CA VAL A 170 43.60 -7.57 -9.49
C VAL A 170 44.78 -8.03 -10.37
N GLU A 171 45.12 -9.32 -10.35
CA GLU A 171 46.17 -9.89 -11.21
C GLU A 171 45.85 -9.70 -12.70
N GLU A 172 44.60 -9.91 -13.11
CA GLU A 172 44.17 -9.68 -14.50
C GLU A 172 44.18 -8.20 -14.87
N LEU A 173 43.77 -7.31 -13.96
CA LEU A 173 43.83 -5.86 -14.17
C LEU A 173 45.28 -5.34 -14.24
N LEU A 174 46.19 -5.89 -13.43
CA LEU A 174 47.62 -5.57 -13.47
C LEU A 174 48.29 -6.08 -14.77
N ASN A 175 47.94 -7.28 -15.21
CA ASN A 175 48.48 -7.86 -16.44
C ASN A 175 48.00 -7.12 -17.69
N CYS A 176 46.83 -6.50 -17.63
CA CYS A 176 46.24 -5.72 -18.73
C CYS A 176 46.39 -4.20 -18.56
N ASP A 177 47.25 -3.73 -17.63
CA ASP A 177 47.50 -2.30 -17.34
C ASP A 177 46.21 -1.47 -17.14
N GLY A 178 45.19 -2.10 -16.55
CA GLY A 178 43.86 -1.52 -16.30
C GLY A 178 42.87 -1.56 -17.47
N ILE A 179 43.27 -2.06 -18.65
CA ILE A 179 42.43 -2.10 -19.86
C ILE A 179 42.21 -3.54 -20.33
N LEU A 180 41.09 -4.14 -19.95
CA LEU A 180 40.69 -5.46 -20.43
C LEU A 180 40.34 -5.40 -21.93
N GLU A 181 41.06 -6.17 -22.76
CA GLU A 181 40.78 -6.31 -24.19
C GLU A 181 39.35 -6.82 -24.44
N GLY A 182 38.60 -6.07 -25.26
CA GLY A 182 37.22 -6.39 -25.62
C GLY A 182 36.14 -5.52 -24.95
N VAL A 183 36.52 -4.54 -24.11
CA VAL A 183 35.58 -3.60 -23.48
C VAL A 183 35.76 -2.20 -24.08
N ASN A 184 34.91 -1.81 -25.04
CA ASN A 184 34.77 -0.42 -25.45
C ASN A 184 34.04 0.35 -24.34
N LEU A 185 34.71 1.32 -23.70
CA LEU A 185 34.10 2.25 -22.76
C LEU A 185 32.90 3.02 -23.36
N ASP A 186 32.87 3.16 -24.70
CA ASP A 186 31.80 3.80 -25.46
C ASP A 186 30.61 2.89 -25.80
N GLU A 187 30.74 1.55 -25.66
CA GLU A 187 29.64 0.58 -25.86
C GLU A 187 28.98 0.14 -24.55
N LEU A 188 29.46 0.62 -23.40
CA LEU A 188 28.73 0.48 -22.15
C LEU A 188 27.42 1.29 -22.26
N PRO A 189 26.24 0.66 -22.07
CA PRO A 189 24.97 1.33 -22.31
C PRO A 189 24.87 2.57 -21.42
N LEU A 190 24.77 3.72 -22.08
CA LEU A 190 24.42 5.04 -21.52
C LEU A 190 22.96 5.07 -21.01
N ALA A 191 22.44 3.95 -20.50
CA ALA A 191 21.02 3.73 -20.22
C ALA A 191 20.62 4.07 -18.78
N ASP A 192 21.55 4.52 -17.93
CA ASP A 192 21.27 4.80 -16.52
C ASP A 192 21.06 6.29 -16.18
N LEU A 193 20.89 7.14 -17.20
CA LEU A 193 20.50 8.55 -17.04
C LEU A 193 19.21 8.88 -17.82
N LEU A 194 18.10 8.23 -17.40
CA LEU A 194 16.68 8.61 -17.60
C LEU A 194 16.10 8.46 -19.03
N PRO A 195 14.85 7.94 -19.23
CA PRO A 195 13.71 7.95 -18.32
C PRO A 195 13.10 6.54 -18.09
N SER A 196 13.16 6.04 -16.87
CA SER A 196 12.31 4.89 -16.47
C SER A 196 12.06 4.79 -14.96
N LYS A 197 12.86 5.48 -14.11
CA LYS A 197 12.55 5.61 -12.68
C LYS A 197 11.51 6.69 -12.40
N GLN A 198 11.67 7.90 -12.95
CA GLN A 198 10.73 9.01 -12.69
C GLN A 198 9.28 8.70 -13.08
N HIS A 199 9.03 8.00 -14.20
CA HIS A 199 7.66 7.67 -14.59
C HIS A 199 7.03 6.62 -13.67
N ARG A 200 7.79 5.60 -13.26
CA ARG A 200 7.32 4.58 -12.30
C ARG A 200 7.13 5.14 -10.89
N GLU A 201 8.06 5.98 -10.44
CA GLU A 201 7.95 6.70 -9.17
C GLU A 201 6.77 7.66 -9.21
N GLN A 202 6.53 8.39 -10.31
CA GLN A 202 5.33 9.22 -10.48
C GLN A 202 4.05 8.41 -10.53
N ASP A 203 4.01 7.27 -11.22
CA ASP A 203 2.81 6.42 -11.26
C ASP A 203 2.48 5.82 -9.87
N GLU A 204 3.51 5.51 -9.08
CA GLU A 204 3.38 5.04 -7.69
C GLU A 204 3.00 6.19 -6.73
N GLU A 205 3.61 7.36 -6.89
CA GLU A 205 3.31 8.57 -6.13
C GLU A 205 1.90 9.08 -6.41
N ASP A 206 1.49 9.15 -7.69
CA ASP A 206 0.13 9.51 -8.11
C ASP A 206 -0.88 8.47 -7.61
N GLY A 207 -0.53 7.19 -7.65
CA GLY A 207 -1.35 6.12 -7.07
C GLY A 207 -1.46 6.20 -5.55
N ALA A 208 -0.39 6.59 -4.85
CA ALA A 208 -0.39 6.81 -3.41
C ALA A 208 -1.15 8.08 -3.01
N LEU A 209 -1.00 9.16 -3.78
CA LEU A 209 -1.70 10.42 -3.62
C LEU A 209 -3.19 10.24 -3.88
N ALA A 210 -3.60 9.52 -4.93
CA ALA A 210 -5.00 9.23 -5.19
C ALA A 210 -5.67 8.52 -4.00
N ARG A 211 -4.99 7.50 -3.44
CA ARG A 211 -5.46 6.78 -2.22
C ARG A 211 -5.58 7.72 -1.02
N LEU A 212 -4.59 8.58 -0.81
CA LEU A 212 -4.59 9.54 0.27
C LEU A 212 -5.71 10.58 0.08
N THR A 213 -5.94 11.06 -1.14
CA THR A 213 -7.01 12.02 -1.42
C THR A 213 -8.40 11.45 -1.23
N ASP A 214 -8.62 10.16 -1.56
CA ASP A 214 -9.89 9.49 -1.26
C ASP A 214 -10.12 9.36 0.25
N ASP A 215 -9.09 8.92 1.00
CA ASP A 215 -9.14 8.82 2.46
C ASP A 215 -9.37 10.19 3.13
N ILE A 216 -8.71 11.25 2.63
CA ILE A 216 -8.86 12.63 3.11
C ILE A 216 -10.23 13.20 2.72
N ARG A 217 -10.73 12.95 1.51
CA ARG A 217 -12.04 13.46 1.08
C ARG A 217 -13.16 12.92 1.94
N ASP A 218 -13.07 11.67 2.39
CA ASP A 218 -14.05 11.06 3.28
C ASP A 218 -13.96 11.55 4.74
N SER A 219 -12.76 11.93 5.20
CA SER A 219 -12.51 12.32 6.59
C SER A 219 -12.55 13.84 6.82
N ALA A 220 -11.88 14.63 5.98
CA ALA A 220 -11.75 16.08 6.13
C ALA A 220 -13.01 16.85 5.73
N SER A 221 -13.77 16.38 4.74
CA SER A 221 -14.96 17.11 4.28
C SER A 221 -16.12 17.08 5.27
N LYS A 222 -16.14 16.15 6.23
CA LYS A 222 -17.30 15.91 7.10
C LYS A 222 -17.13 16.46 8.53
N ASP A 223 -15.90 16.55 9.03
CA ASP A 223 -15.61 17.04 10.37
C ASP A 223 -15.30 18.57 10.37
N TYR A 224 -14.98 19.16 9.21
CA TYR A 224 -14.69 20.59 9.06
C TYR A 224 -15.94 21.51 9.06
N PHE A 225 -17.15 20.94 8.99
CA PHE A 225 -18.42 21.71 8.98
C PHE A 225 -19.17 21.73 10.33
N ASP A 226 -18.53 21.34 11.43
CA ASP A 226 -19.11 21.46 12.78
C ASP A 226 -18.78 22.84 13.38
N LEU A 227 -19.36 23.88 12.79
CA LEU A 227 -19.35 25.23 13.35
C LEU A 227 -20.37 25.30 14.51
N ASP A 228 -19.98 25.91 15.63
CA ASP A 228 -20.93 26.23 16.70
C ASP A 228 -22.06 27.14 16.19
N PHE A 229 -23.27 26.99 16.75
CA PHE A 229 -24.43 27.80 16.36
C PHE A 229 -24.15 29.32 16.44
N ASP A 230 -23.42 29.74 17.47
CA ASP A 230 -23.08 31.15 17.68
C ASP A 230 -22.18 31.68 16.56
N LEU A 231 -21.19 30.87 16.13
CA LEU A 231 -20.29 31.21 15.02
C LEU A 231 -21.06 31.28 13.71
N GLU A 232 -21.91 30.28 13.41
CA GLU A 232 -22.74 30.28 12.20
C GLU A 232 -23.70 31.48 12.15
N GLU A 233 -24.32 31.84 13.26
CA GLU A 233 -25.19 33.01 13.35
C GLU A 233 -24.45 34.30 12.97
N THR A 234 -23.22 34.49 13.47
CA THR A 234 -22.41 35.65 13.07
C THR A 234 -22.09 35.68 11.58
N PHE A 235 -21.79 34.53 10.98
CA PHE A 235 -21.55 34.43 9.53
C PHE A 235 -22.80 34.74 8.73
N LEU A 236 -23.96 34.20 9.12
CA LEU A 236 -25.24 34.44 8.46
C LEU A 236 -25.67 35.91 8.56
N VAL A 237 -25.51 36.53 9.73
CA VAL A 237 -25.77 37.97 9.92
C VAL A 237 -24.86 38.81 9.03
N LYS A 238 -23.56 38.47 8.99
CA LYS A 238 -22.60 39.16 8.12
C LYS A 238 -22.96 39.00 6.64
N TYR A 239 -23.31 37.78 6.20
CA TYR A 239 -23.73 37.52 4.82
C TYR A 239 -25.01 38.28 4.46
N LYS A 240 -26.01 38.30 5.35
CA LYS A 240 -27.25 39.04 5.16
C LYS A 240 -27.03 40.55 5.09
N SER A 241 -26.09 41.09 5.88
CA SER A 241 -25.71 42.50 5.79
C SER A 241 -25.05 42.88 4.46
N LEU A 242 -24.27 41.97 3.87
CA LEU A 242 -23.65 42.16 2.56
C LEU A 242 -24.67 42.10 1.43
N MET A 243 -25.69 41.23 1.55
CA MET A 243 -26.76 41.10 0.56
C MET A 243 -27.77 42.26 0.64
N ASN A 244 -27.99 42.85 1.82
CA ASN A 244 -28.89 43.99 2.02
C ASN A 244 -28.24 45.35 1.74
N ASN A 245 -26.92 45.42 1.56
CA ASN A 245 -26.17 46.65 1.24
C ASN A 245 -25.93 46.84 -0.27
N ASN A 246 -26.66 46.11 -1.12
CA ASN A 246 -26.85 46.35 -2.56
C ASN A 246 -28.32 46.71 -2.81
#